data_AF-A0A7S2TMK4-F1
#
_entry.id   AF-A0A7S2TMK4-F1
#
_cell.length_a   1.000
_cell.length_b   1.000
_cell.length_c   1.000
_cell.angle_alpha   90.00
_cell.angle_beta   90.00
_cell.angle_gamma   90.00
#
_symmetry.space_group_name_H-M   'P 1'
#
loop_
_entity.id
_entity.type
_entity.pdbx_description
1 polymer ?
#
loop_
_entity_poly.entity_id
_entity_poly.type
_entity_poly.pdbx_seq_one_letter_code
_entity_poly.pdbx_strand_id
1 'polypeptide(L)'
;NDKENQGGGRVNAKDTCVTVVDMEIPYFTPIHHMKLPYTPCPGKFQVRAKIRSIFPTDVKKWTRPFCDVCKSSENIKHRGGSKYRCVTCGRKGRVSFQYFFTLTLADATGDQEVIAAFDEATYFLNGLPPCDLEENSVTLKAIESRVNGLLLEPSSWGVFLLKSCNPPKEYEANEKAFYLYGTSLKNMSVRS
;
A
#
# COMPACT_ATOMS: atom_id res chain seq x y z
N ASN A 1 15.14 37.90 13.11
CA ASN A 1 16.26 36.96 13.35
C ASN A 1 15.62 35.61 13.63
N ASP A 2 15.05 34.98 12.60
CA ASP A 2 14.32 33.72 12.74
C ASP A 2 15.00 32.70 11.82
N LYS A 3 15.93 31.95 12.40
CA LYS A 3 16.52 30.79 11.75
C LYS A 3 15.64 29.59 12.08
N GLU A 4 14.66 29.33 11.22
CA GLU A 4 13.95 28.06 11.24
C GLU A 4 14.92 26.92 10.94
N ASN A 5 14.90 25.97 11.86
CA ASN A 5 15.79 24.85 12.00
C ASN A 5 15.42 23.80 10.94
N GLN A 6 16.03 23.87 9.74
CA GLN A 6 16.01 22.78 8.78
C GLN A 6 16.90 21.63 9.29
N GLY A 7 16.40 20.91 10.29
CA GLY A 7 17.00 19.70 10.81
C GLY A 7 16.84 18.56 9.82
N GLY A 8 17.69 18.55 8.78
CA GLY A 8 17.95 17.37 7.95
C GLY A 8 18.65 16.29 8.76
N GLY A 9 17.94 15.70 9.73
CA GLY A 9 18.45 14.58 10.51
C GLY A 9 18.71 13.39 9.59
N ARG A 10 19.98 13.08 9.34
CA ARG A 10 20.39 11.83 8.69
C ARG A 10 19.80 10.67 9.47
N VAL A 11 18.81 10.00 8.89
CA VAL A 11 18.21 8.80 9.47
C VAL A 11 19.19 7.66 9.25
N ASN A 12 19.56 6.96 10.32
CA ASN A 12 20.31 5.72 10.19
C ASN A 12 19.42 4.71 9.47
N ALA A 13 19.90 4.12 8.37
CA ALA A 13 19.15 3.12 7.60
C ALA A 13 18.73 1.89 8.43
N LYS A 14 19.23 1.75 9.65
CA LYS A 14 18.89 0.69 10.61
C LYS A 14 17.53 0.90 11.31
N ASP A 15 16.96 2.10 11.28
CA ASP A 15 15.75 2.44 12.05
C ASP A 15 14.46 2.45 11.22
N THR A 16 14.54 2.12 9.92
CA THR A 16 13.36 2.08 9.05
C THR A 16 12.88 0.66 8.80
N CYS A 17 11.57 0.42 8.96
CA CYS A 17 10.93 -0.86 8.67
C CYS A 17 10.66 -1.10 7.17
N VAL A 18 10.92 -0.08 6.33
CA VAL A 18 10.72 -0.10 4.88
C VAL A 18 11.97 0.36 4.15
N THR A 19 12.09 -0.08 2.90
CA THR A 19 13.12 0.30 1.94
C THR A 19 12.47 1.02 0.78
N VAL A 20 13.02 2.18 0.43
CA VAL A 20 12.67 2.91 -0.80
C VAL A 20 13.71 2.57 -1.86
N VAL A 21 13.25 2.21 -3.04
CA VAL A 21 14.13 1.74 -4.13
C VAL A 21 14.01 2.60 -5.39
N ASP A 22 12.99 3.45 -5.48
CA ASP A 22 12.77 4.33 -6.62
C ASP A 22 13.08 5.80 -6.27
N MET A 23 13.41 6.59 -7.31
CA MET A 23 13.79 8.01 -7.36
C MET A 23 13.80 8.78 -6.03
N GLU A 24 14.97 9.30 -5.63
CA GLU A 24 15.13 10.16 -4.45
C GLU A 24 14.36 11.48 -4.64
N ILE A 25 13.32 11.70 -3.83
CA ILE A 25 12.71 13.01 -3.66
C ILE A 25 13.56 13.74 -2.60
N PRO A 26 14.08 14.94 -2.87
CA PRO A 26 15.11 15.53 -2.00
C PRO A 26 14.61 15.94 -0.61
N TYR A 27 13.29 15.92 -0.38
CA TYR A 27 12.68 16.36 0.87
C TYR A 27 11.48 15.50 1.27
N PHE A 28 11.28 15.38 2.59
CA PHE A 28 10.07 14.79 3.13
C PHE A 28 8.91 15.78 3.06
N THR A 29 7.75 15.33 2.59
CA THR A 29 6.50 16.09 2.63
C THR A 29 5.69 15.70 3.87
N PRO A 30 5.39 16.62 4.79
CA PRO A 30 4.48 16.36 5.90
C PRO A 30 3.10 15.96 5.38
N ILE A 31 2.41 15.05 6.08
CA ILE A 31 1.10 14.55 5.64
C ILE A 31 0.09 15.68 5.41
N HIS A 32 0.03 16.68 6.28
CA HIS A 32 -0.93 17.78 6.11
C HIS A 32 -0.69 18.58 4.83
N HIS A 33 0.57 18.75 4.38
CA HIS A 33 0.89 19.45 3.13
C HIS A 33 0.34 18.73 1.91
N MET A 34 0.33 17.39 1.91
CA MET A 34 -0.20 16.62 0.77
C MET A 34 -1.69 16.91 0.51
N LYS A 35 -2.43 17.26 1.56
CA LYS A 35 -3.88 17.50 1.54
C LYS A 35 -4.26 18.92 1.14
N LEU A 36 -3.31 19.85 1.07
CA LEU A 36 -3.61 21.24 0.76
C LEU A 36 -4.18 21.39 -0.66
N PRO A 37 -5.12 22.32 -0.87
CA PRO A 37 -5.82 22.47 -2.15
C PRO A 37 -4.87 22.79 -3.32
N TYR A 38 -3.76 23.47 -3.04
CA TYR A 38 -2.76 23.84 -4.03
C TYR A 38 -1.69 22.77 -4.30
N THR A 39 -1.70 21.66 -3.55
CA THR A 39 -0.73 20.58 -3.77
C THR A 39 -1.01 19.88 -5.12
N PRO A 40 -0.01 19.66 -5.99
CA PRO A 40 -0.22 19.04 -7.30
C PRO A 40 -0.97 17.70 -7.23
N CYS A 41 -1.85 17.48 -8.20
CA CYS A 41 -2.58 16.23 -8.41
C CYS A 41 -2.76 15.98 -9.93
N PRO A 42 -2.02 15.03 -10.53
CA PRO A 42 -1.14 14.05 -9.88
C PRO A 42 0.14 14.66 -9.31
N GLY A 43 0.66 14.05 -8.24
CA GLY A 43 1.89 14.45 -7.56
C GLY A 43 2.60 13.25 -6.93
N LYS A 44 3.90 13.37 -6.66
CA LYS A 44 4.72 12.36 -5.98
C LYS A 44 5.28 12.95 -4.70
N PHE A 45 5.31 12.16 -3.63
CA PHE A 45 5.69 12.60 -2.30
C PHE A 45 6.54 11.53 -1.63
N GLN A 46 7.52 11.96 -0.85
CA GLN A 46 8.25 11.10 0.08
C GLN A 46 7.83 11.48 1.49
N VAL A 47 7.31 10.53 2.25
CA VAL A 47 6.74 10.77 3.57
C VAL A 47 7.46 9.93 4.60
N ARG A 48 7.81 10.53 5.73
CA ARG A 48 8.27 9.80 6.91
C ARG A 48 7.10 9.68 7.87
N ALA A 49 6.58 8.47 8.04
CA ALA A 49 5.37 8.21 8.82
C ALA A 49 5.46 6.87 9.55
N LYS A 50 4.50 6.60 10.43
CA LYS A 50 4.25 5.29 11.03
C LYS A 50 3.03 4.65 10.38
N ILE A 51 3.01 3.32 10.28
CA ILE A 51 1.78 2.61 9.92
C ILE A 51 0.92 2.52 11.19
N ARG A 52 -0.22 3.21 11.20
CA ARG A 52 -1.17 3.22 12.32
C ARG A 52 -2.13 2.02 12.27
N SER A 53 -2.63 1.71 11.08
CA SER A 53 -3.57 0.63 10.84
C SER A 53 -3.56 0.19 9.38
N ILE A 54 -4.12 -0.99 9.12
CA ILE A 54 -4.31 -1.51 7.77
C ILE A 54 -5.74 -2.00 7.62
N PHE A 55 -6.36 -1.70 6.47
CA PHE A 55 -7.72 -2.06 6.13
C PHE A 55 -7.75 -2.83 4.79
N PRO A 56 -8.52 -3.93 4.67
CA PRO A 56 -9.28 -4.60 5.74
C PRO A 56 -8.38 -5.15 6.85
N THR A 57 -8.89 -5.30 8.08
CA THR A 57 -8.13 -5.91 9.18
C THR A 57 -7.87 -7.41 8.94
N ASP A 58 -8.80 -8.08 8.28
CA ASP A 58 -8.66 -9.49 7.88
C ASP A 58 -7.78 -9.60 6.62
N VAL A 59 -6.58 -10.14 6.79
CA VAL A 59 -5.57 -10.30 5.73
C VAL A 59 -6.09 -11.14 4.57
N LYS A 60 -7.02 -12.08 4.81
CA LYS A 60 -7.61 -12.90 3.74
C LYS A 60 -8.33 -12.06 2.68
N LYS A 61 -8.83 -10.88 3.08
CA LYS A 61 -9.55 -9.95 2.21
C LYS A 61 -8.63 -9.01 1.43
N TRP A 62 -7.31 -9.10 1.62
CA TRP A 62 -6.36 -8.24 0.91
C TRP A 62 -6.17 -8.65 -0.54
N THR A 63 -6.58 -9.85 -0.92
CA THR A 63 -6.56 -10.32 -2.30
C THR A 63 -7.96 -10.39 -2.85
N ARG A 64 -8.12 -9.98 -4.10
CA ARG A 64 -9.37 -10.16 -4.84
C ARG A 64 -9.10 -10.78 -6.21
N PRO A 65 -10.02 -11.59 -6.73
CA PRO A 65 -9.90 -12.10 -8.08
C PRO A 65 -10.09 -10.96 -9.09
N PHE A 66 -9.36 -11.03 -10.19
CA PHE A 66 -9.30 -9.99 -11.22
C PHE A 66 -9.25 -10.64 -12.61
N CYS A 67 -10.07 -10.15 -13.54
CA CYS A 67 -10.02 -10.62 -14.92
C CYS A 67 -8.90 -9.90 -15.69
N ASP A 68 -7.91 -10.64 -16.17
CA ASP A 68 -6.80 -10.06 -16.94
C ASP A 68 -7.23 -9.53 -18.31
N VAL A 69 -8.41 -9.94 -18.79
CA VAL A 69 -8.95 -9.57 -20.12
C VAL A 69 -9.77 -8.28 -20.04
N CYS A 70 -10.82 -8.23 -19.23
CA CYS A 70 -11.66 -7.02 -19.08
C CYS A 70 -11.17 -6.05 -18.00
N LYS A 71 -10.08 -6.39 -17.30
CA LYS A 71 -9.47 -5.56 -16.25
C LYS A 71 -10.42 -5.18 -15.11
N SER A 72 -11.31 -6.10 -14.74
CA SER A 72 -12.34 -5.87 -13.72
C SER A 72 -12.39 -7.02 -12.71
N SER A 73 -12.59 -6.67 -11.43
CA SER A 73 -12.87 -7.61 -10.34
C SER A 73 -14.37 -7.80 -10.08
N GLU A 74 -15.21 -6.84 -10.49
CA GLU A 74 -16.67 -6.83 -10.25
C GLU A 74 -17.40 -7.93 -11.02
N ASN A 75 -16.83 -8.32 -12.17
CA ASN A 75 -17.42 -9.31 -13.06
C ASN A 75 -16.97 -10.75 -12.75
N ILE A 76 -16.34 -10.99 -11.60
CA ILE A 76 -15.90 -12.33 -11.22
C ILE A 76 -16.96 -13.00 -10.34
N LYS A 77 -17.35 -14.24 -10.71
CA LYS A 77 -18.16 -15.11 -9.85
C LYS A 77 -17.35 -16.31 -9.39
N HIS A 78 -17.48 -16.61 -8.10
CA HIS A 78 -17.02 -17.85 -7.50
C HIS A 78 -17.91 -19.01 -7.94
N ARG A 79 -17.32 -20.14 -8.36
CA ARG A 79 -18.05 -21.33 -8.82
C ARG A 79 -17.95 -22.53 -7.87
N GLY A 80 -17.44 -22.32 -6.66
CA GLY A 80 -17.19 -23.38 -5.68
C GLY A 80 -15.79 -23.98 -5.80
N GLY A 81 -15.16 -24.26 -4.65
CA GLY A 81 -13.72 -24.52 -4.55
C GLY A 81 -12.89 -23.35 -5.09
N SER A 82 -11.64 -23.58 -5.46
CA SER A 82 -10.72 -22.54 -5.97
C SER A 82 -11.01 -22.03 -7.40
N LYS A 83 -12.25 -22.16 -7.90
CA LYS A 83 -12.62 -21.87 -9.30
C LYS A 83 -13.37 -20.55 -9.44
N TYR A 84 -12.72 -19.58 -10.09
CA TYR A 84 -13.30 -18.29 -10.44
C TYR A 84 -13.56 -18.18 -11.94
N ARG A 85 -14.59 -17.43 -12.34
CA ARG A 85 -14.87 -17.11 -13.75
C ARG A 85 -15.34 -15.68 -13.92
N CYS A 86 -14.80 -15.00 -14.92
CA CYS A 86 -15.34 -13.72 -15.39
C CYS A 86 -16.64 -13.94 -16.18
N VAL A 87 -17.73 -13.31 -15.77
CA VAL A 87 -19.04 -13.43 -16.43
C VAL A 87 -19.08 -12.69 -17.76
N THR A 88 -18.37 -11.57 -17.87
CA THR A 88 -18.30 -10.75 -19.10
C THR A 88 -17.48 -11.45 -20.18
N CYS A 89 -16.32 -12.02 -19.83
CA CYS A 89 -15.42 -12.67 -20.79
C CYS A 89 -15.72 -14.16 -21.00
N GLY A 90 -16.57 -14.77 -20.16
CA GLY A 90 -16.91 -16.18 -20.22
C GLY A 90 -15.69 -17.10 -20.10
N ARG A 91 -15.49 -17.99 -21.08
CA ARG A 91 -14.35 -18.93 -21.13
C ARG A 91 -13.04 -18.28 -21.54
N LYS A 92 -13.08 -17.12 -22.19
CA LYS A 92 -11.87 -16.36 -22.59
C LYS A 92 -11.27 -15.59 -21.41
N GLY A 93 -12.06 -15.39 -20.35
CA GLY A 93 -11.59 -14.68 -19.15
C GLY A 93 -10.53 -15.49 -18.41
N ARG A 94 -9.32 -14.94 -18.31
CA ARG A 94 -8.31 -15.42 -17.38
C ARG A 94 -8.48 -14.66 -16.06
N VAL A 95 -8.65 -15.41 -14.98
CA VAL A 95 -8.77 -14.82 -13.63
C VAL A 95 -7.44 -15.02 -12.90
N SER A 96 -6.86 -13.93 -12.46
CA SER A 96 -5.71 -13.87 -11.57
C SER A 96 -6.15 -13.30 -10.22
N PHE A 97 -5.27 -13.32 -9.22
CA PHE A 97 -5.49 -12.59 -7.96
C PHE A 97 -4.61 -11.36 -7.93
N GLN A 98 -5.08 -10.32 -7.26
CA GLN A 98 -4.33 -9.09 -7.05
C GLN A 98 -4.52 -8.59 -5.62
N TYR A 99 -3.46 -8.00 -5.06
CA TYR A 99 -3.56 -7.33 -3.77
C TYR A 99 -4.27 -5.98 -3.90
N PHE A 100 -5.06 -5.66 -2.88
CA PHE A 100 -5.72 -4.38 -2.70
C PHE A 100 -6.03 -4.18 -1.20
N PHE A 101 -5.34 -3.24 -0.57
CA PHE A 101 -5.58 -2.86 0.83
C PHE A 101 -5.14 -1.40 1.06
N THR A 102 -5.54 -0.83 2.19
CA THR A 102 -5.28 0.55 2.58
C THR A 102 -4.43 0.59 3.83
N LEU A 103 -3.33 1.34 3.79
CA LEU A 103 -2.50 1.68 4.95
C LEU A 103 -2.95 3.02 5.50
N THR A 104 -3.11 3.15 6.80
CA THR A 104 -3.23 4.46 7.47
C THR A 104 -1.84 4.87 7.93
N LEU A 105 -1.25 5.86 7.28
CA LEU A 105 0.04 6.44 7.66
C LEU A 105 -0.19 7.63 8.59
N ALA A 106 0.63 7.77 9.63
CA ALA A 106 0.54 8.86 10.60
C ALA A 106 1.90 9.53 10.82
N ASP A 107 1.93 10.86 10.84
CA ASP A 107 3.07 11.67 11.26
C ASP A 107 2.62 12.73 12.30
N ALA A 108 3.51 13.66 12.68
CA ALA A 108 3.18 14.70 13.65
C ALA A 108 2.11 15.69 13.18
N THR A 109 1.79 15.71 11.88
CA THR A 109 0.87 16.65 11.24
C THR A 109 -0.48 16.04 10.87
N GLY A 110 -0.62 14.72 10.99
CA GLY A 110 -1.89 14.02 10.86
C GLY A 110 -1.78 12.63 10.23
N ASP A 111 -2.93 12.12 9.80
CA ASP A 111 -3.07 10.77 9.24
C ASP A 111 -3.43 10.83 7.75
N GLN A 112 -2.99 9.86 6.95
CA GLN A 112 -3.34 9.71 5.54
C GLN A 112 -3.59 8.25 5.20
N GLU A 113 -4.73 7.98 4.57
CA GLU A 113 -5.01 6.69 3.95
C GLU A 113 -4.28 6.56 2.62
N VAL A 114 -3.60 5.44 2.42
CA VAL A 114 -2.79 5.14 1.26
C VAL A 114 -3.16 3.77 0.71
N ILE A 115 -3.53 3.72 -0.56
CA ILE A 115 -3.92 2.48 -1.24
C ILE A 115 -2.65 1.75 -1.71
N ALA A 116 -2.47 0.52 -1.25
CA ALA A 116 -1.54 -0.43 -1.83
C ALA A 116 -2.32 -1.37 -2.76
N ALA A 117 -2.02 -1.33 -4.05
CA ALA A 117 -2.73 -2.13 -5.05
C ALA A 117 -1.79 -2.73 -6.10
N PHE A 118 -2.24 -3.84 -6.69
CA PHE A 118 -1.60 -4.48 -7.84
C PHE A 118 -0.12 -4.83 -7.59
N ASP A 119 0.76 -4.49 -8.53
CA ASP A 119 2.19 -4.78 -8.49
C ASP A 119 2.88 -4.01 -7.35
N GLU A 120 2.42 -2.80 -7.01
CA GLU A 120 3.01 -2.01 -5.92
C GLU A 120 2.72 -2.64 -4.55
N ALA A 121 1.54 -3.24 -4.37
CA ALA A 121 1.25 -4.02 -3.16
C ALA A 121 2.07 -5.30 -3.09
N THR A 122 2.27 -5.97 -4.23
CA THR A 122 3.15 -7.16 -4.33
C THR A 122 4.59 -6.79 -3.97
N TYR A 123 5.06 -5.65 -4.48
CA TYR A 123 6.39 -5.10 -4.19
C TYR A 123 6.56 -4.71 -2.72
N PHE A 124 5.53 -4.08 -2.14
CA PHE A 124 5.46 -3.80 -0.72
C PHE A 124 5.58 -5.07 0.11
N LEU A 125 4.88 -6.13 -0.28
CA LEU A 125 4.96 -7.45 0.35
C LEU A 125 6.19 -8.27 -0.11
N ASN A 126 7.29 -7.61 -0.45
CA ASN A 126 8.58 -8.19 -0.86
C ASN A 126 8.46 -9.30 -1.91
N GLY A 127 7.61 -9.08 -2.91
CA GLY A 127 7.44 -9.99 -4.04
C GLY A 127 6.62 -11.24 -3.75
N LEU A 128 5.91 -11.33 -2.62
CA LEU A 128 4.98 -12.44 -2.39
C LEU A 128 3.87 -12.39 -3.46
N PRO A 129 3.69 -13.41 -4.30
CA PRO A 129 2.70 -13.36 -5.37
C PRO A 129 1.27 -13.33 -4.81
N PRO A 130 0.35 -12.56 -5.39
CA PRO A 130 -1.05 -12.60 -5.01
C PRO A 130 -1.65 -13.98 -5.33
N CYS A 131 -2.44 -14.51 -4.41
CA CYS A 131 -3.14 -15.78 -4.56
C CYS A 131 -4.45 -15.74 -3.78
N ASP A 132 -5.21 -16.82 -3.79
CA ASP A 132 -6.35 -16.99 -2.91
C ASP A 132 -5.87 -17.19 -1.47
N LEU A 133 -5.94 -16.14 -0.65
CA LEU A 133 -5.48 -16.19 0.74
C LEU A 133 -6.40 -16.99 1.66
N GLU A 134 -7.62 -17.31 1.24
CA GLU A 134 -8.49 -18.22 2.00
C GLU A 134 -8.03 -19.67 1.88
N GLU A 135 -7.51 -20.05 0.72
CA GLU A 135 -7.03 -21.40 0.40
C GLU A 135 -5.52 -21.57 0.65
N ASN A 136 -4.71 -20.52 0.47
CA ASN A 136 -3.25 -20.58 0.59
C ASN A 136 -2.74 -20.12 1.97
N SER A 137 -2.79 -21.05 2.94
CA SER A 137 -2.35 -20.80 4.32
C SER A 137 -0.86 -20.45 4.49
N VAL A 138 0.00 -20.89 3.57
CA VAL A 138 1.46 -20.60 3.63
C VAL A 138 1.71 -19.12 3.32
N THR A 139 1.15 -18.63 2.22
CA THR A 139 1.27 -17.20 1.85
C THR A 139 0.57 -16.32 2.89
N LEU A 140 -0.61 -16.71 3.38
CA LEU A 140 -1.33 -15.98 4.41
C LEU A 140 -0.48 -15.79 5.68
N LYS A 141 0.08 -16.87 6.23
CA LYS A 141 0.94 -16.81 7.43
C LYS A 141 2.19 -15.95 7.19
N ALA A 142 2.77 -16.01 5.99
CA ALA A 142 3.92 -15.19 5.65
C ALA A 142 3.58 -13.68 5.63
N ILE A 143 2.40 -13.31 5.13
CA ILE A 143 1.91 -11.92 5.15
C ILE A 143 1.61 -11.49 6.60
N GLU A 144 0.85 -12.29 7.35
CA GLU A 144 0.50 -12.02 8.74
C GLU A 144 1.76 -11.80 9.60
N SER A 145 2.76 -12.67 9.47
CA SER A 145 4.02 -12.53 10.20
C SER A 145 4.74 -11.22 9.90
N ARG A 146 4.75 -10.77 8.64
CA ARG A 146 5.41 -9.51 8.23
C ARG A 146 4.65 -8.29 8.73
N VAL A 147 3.33 -8.31 8.56
CA VAL A 147 2.45 -7.19 8.92
C VAL A 147 2.38 -7.02 10.44
N ASN A 148 2.29 -8.13 11.18
CA ASN A 148 2.31 -8.08 12.64
C ASN A 148 3.63 -7.49 13.15
N GLY A 149 4.77 -7.80 12.52
CA GLY A 149 6.05 -7.16 12.87
C GLY A 149 6.01 -5.64 12.72
N LEU A 150 5.30 -5.10 11.72
CA LEU A 150 5.15 -3.66 11.52
C LEU A 150 4.24 -3.01 12.55
N LEU A 151 3.11 -3.65 12.85
CA LEU A 151 2.10 -3.10 13.77
C LEU A 151 2.53 -3.23 15.24
N LEU A 152 3.30 -4.27 15.59
CA LEU A 152 3.78 -4.50 16.95
C LEU A 152 5.04 -3.70 17.29
N GLU A 153 5.68 -3.04 16.32
CA GLU A 153 6.74 -2.06 16.57
C GLU A 153 6.23 -0.62 16.40
N PRO A 154 5.41 -0.09 17.32
CA PRO A 154 4.81 1.24 17.24
C PRO A 154 5.83 2.40 17.27
N SER A 155 7.10 2.10 17.58
CA SER A 155 8.22 3.03 17.47
C SER A 155 8.84 3.10 16.07
N SER A 156 8.54 2.15 15.18
CA SER A 156 9.20 2.07 13.87
C SER A 156 8.65 3.13 12.92
N TRP A 157 9.52 4.05 12.50
CA TRP A 157 9.21 5.02 11.45
C TRP A 157 9.58 4.40 10.10
N GLY A 158 8.70 4.54 9.12
CA GLY A 158 8.94 4.17 7.74
C GLY A 158 9.14 5.40 6.85
N VAL A 159 9.78 5.18 5.70
CA VAL A 159 9.82 6.12 4.59
C VAL A 159 8.99 5.56 3.43
N PHE A 160 7.95 6.27 3.05
CA PHE A 160 6.98 5.84 2.04
C PHE A 160 7.03 6.77 0.85
N LEU A 161 7.00 6.21 -0.35
CA LEU A 161 6.76 6.97 -1.57
C LEU A 161 5.29 6.87 -1.97
N LEU A 162 4.65 8.02 -2.10
CA LEU A 162 3.22 8.16 -2.35
C LEU A 162 2.96 8.93 -3.63
N LYS A 163 2.04 8.46 -4.46
CA LYS A 163 1.53 9.21 -5.62
C LYS A 163 0.09 9.63 -5.38
N SER A 164 -0.24 10.89 -5.63
CA SER A 164 -1.63 11.35 -5.67
C SER A 164 -2.19 11.20 -7.08
N CYS A 165 -3.48 10.92 -7.18
CA CYS A 165 -4.23 11.05 -8.42
C CYS A 165 -5.64 11.57 -8.16
N ASN A 166 -6.23 12.18 -9.19
CA ASN A 166 -7.64 12.53 -9.15
C ASN A 166 -8.45 11.23 -9.13
N PRO A 167 -9.41 11.06 -8.20
CA PRO A 167 -10.27 9.90 -8.23
C PRO A 167 -11.08 9.89 -9.54
N PRO A 168 -11.59 8.73 -9.97
CA PRO A 168 -12.55 8.67 -11.06
C PRO A 168 -13.73 9.60 -10.77
N LYS A 169 -14.29 10.24 -11.80
CA LYS A 169 -15.40 11.22 -11.67
C LYS A 169 -16.63 10.72 -10.91
N GLU A 170 -16.78 9.42 -10.79
CA GLU A 170 -17.87 8.74 -10.08
C GLU A 170 -17.76 8.84 -8.56
N TYR A 171 -16.59 9.20 -8.03
CA TYR A 171 -16.41 9.53 -6.62
C TYR A 171 -16.63 11.03 -6.44
N GLU A 172 -17.78 11.41 -5.87
CA GLU A 172 -18.20 12.81 -5.66
C GLU A 172 -17.32 13.60 -4.66
N ALA A 173 -16.27 12.99 -4.11
CA ALA A 173 -15.33 13.66 -3.24
C ALA A 173 -14.23 14.34 -4.07
N ASN A 174 -14.09 15.66 -3.93
CA ASN A 174 -12.93 16.45 -4.38
C ASN A 174 -11.62 16.05 -3.65
N GLU A 175 -11.56 14.85 -3.07
CA GLU A 175 -10.46 14.36 -2.27
C GLU A 175 -9.48 13.59 -3.14
N LYS A 176 -8.20 13.89 -2.96
CA LYS A 176 -7.11 13.22 -3.68
C LYS A 176 -6.98 11.80 -3.15
N ALA A 177 -6.87 10.84 -4.05
CA ALA A 177 -6.51 9.47 -3.68
C ALA A 177 -4.98 9.35 -3.65
N PHE A 178 -4.44 8.66 -2.64
CA PHE A 178 -3.01 8.42 -2.50
C PHE A 178 -2.72 6.93 -2.66
N TYR A 179 -1.70 6.62 -3.45
CA TYR A 179 -1.27 5.25 -3.71
C TYR A 179 0.18 5.08 -3.31
N LEU A 180 0.49 3.92 -2.74
CA LEU A 180 1.85 3.50 -2.53
C LEU A 180 2.52 3.26 -3.89
N TYR A 181 3.80 3.61 -3.99
CA TYR A 181 4.66 3.12 -5.07
C TYR A 181 6.09 2.93 -4.57
N GLY A 182 6.90 2.09 -5.23
CA GLY A 182 8.35 2.04 -5.03
C GLY A 182 8.82 1.81 -3.58
N THR A 183 7.95 1.28 -2.72
CA THR A 183 8.19 1.08 -1.29
C THR A 183 8.05 -0.41 -0.97
N SER A 184 9.08 -1.00 -0.37
CA SER A 184 9.14 -2.42 -0.03
C SER A 184 9.33 -2.58 1.48
N LEU A 185 8.72 -3.60 2.09
CA LEU A 185 8.99 -3.92 3.49
C LEU A 185 10.44 -4.42 3.64
N LYS A 186 11.11 -4.12 4.75
CA LYS A 186 12.35 -4.86 5.02
C LYS A 186 12.01 -6.29 5.42
N ASN A 187 12.87 -7.23 5.03
CA ASN A 187 12.84 -8.56 5.62
C ASN A 187 13.20 -8.41 7.09
N MET A 188 12.19 -8.27 7.96
CA MET A 188 12.39 -8.32 9.39
C MET A 188 12.73 -9.77 9.71
N SER A 189 13.98 -10.02 10.11
CA SER A 189 14.35 -11.32 10.66
C SER A 189 13.52 -11.50 11.92
N VAL A 190 12.61 -12.48 11.93
CA VAL A 190 11.91 -12.87 13.15
C VAL A 190 13.01 -13.28 14.13
N ARG A 191 13.23 -12.48 15.18
CA ARG A 191 14.10 -12.90 16.28
C ARG A 191 13.38 -14.05 16.96
N SER A 192 13.84 -15.26 16.67
CA SER A 192 13.42 -16.51 17.32
C SER A 192 13.76 -16.51 18.80
#